data_AF-A0A8J7B6E2-F1
#
_entry.id   AF-A0A8J7B6E2-F1
#
_cell.length_a   1.000
_cell.length_b   1.000
_cell.length_c   1.000
_cell.angle_alpha   90.00
_cell.angle_beta   90.00
_cell.angle_gamma   90.00
#
_symmetry.space_group_name_H-M   'P 1'
#
loop_
_entity.id
_entity.type
_entity.pdbx_description
1 polymer ?
#
loop_
_entity_poly.entity_id
_entity_poly.type
_entity_poly.pdbx_seq_one_letter_code
_entity_poly.pdbx_strand_id
1 'polypeptide(L)'
;MYLTFDKLYLQIPAALRRTNVVGSYGLPPEAADALPVSTVSGYLNILAGEDIVWSGSGAGRQPLRLSLDGALNLSGWVLEGRANVIEGGAPGFSRGDVRLVHDDPLNALRYIAGDLSIPVSGAFQTVVPLGGISVSRNYSLQPYRVTRPTGEFTFFLERPSRVEIYINGVRVQQLQLEAGPQDIRNLALSTGANDIQLIITDDLGQVQRLDFATALAGNLLAPGLQQFSYNLGFPTRTLGGQRQYDWNEPQLALAHRWGVSSTLTLGTYAQLTPSYQMVETDGVWASAMGNWGWDVAASHTGDLGTGLAMRLQYELPPNPQDTTNRSLRFAAEYRSDRFTTLGALGPSPDWLTLSGSYSQRIFDNTSLNIGGGYRLGRNGPDSYTANLGLSRSFGNGLSGSVNINHSRNQQGQDETRAFLGLSWLMSQQRQSISLNTTASSTETMSSPSSNLFCVGFPGQRPSAI
;
A
#
# COMPACT_ATOMS: atom_id res chain seq x y z
N MET A 1 -54.85 -6.44 -47.60
CA MET A 1 -54.78 -6.78 -46.17
C MET A 1 -53.47 -7.51 -45.95
N TYR A 2 -52.41 -6.80 -45.55
CA TYR A 2 -51.11 -7.40 -45.23
C TYR A 2 -50.63 -6.76 -43.93
N LEU A 3 -50.50 -7.56 -42.88
CA LEU A 3 -49.92 -7.18 -41.60
C LEU A 3 -48.55 -7.84 -41.50
N THR A 4 -47.50 -7.03 -41.56
CA THR A 4 -46.12 -7.40 -41.25
C THR A 4 -45.92 -7.34 -39.74
N PHE A 5 -45.50 -8.45 -39.12
CA PHE A 5 -45.07 -8.48 -37.72
C PHE A 5 -43.55 -8.35 -37.67
N ASP A 6 -43.06 -7.16 -37.31
CA ASP A 6 -41.64 -6.81 -37.44
C ASP A 6 -40.87 -6.79 -36.11
N LYS A 7 -41.43 -7.29 -34.99
CA LYS A 7 -40.72 -7.33 -33.70
C LYS A 7 -41.06 -8.55 -32.85
N LEU A 8 -40.03 -9.30 -32.48
CA LEU A 8 -40.07 -10.36 -31.48
C LEU A 8 -39.82 -9.75 -30.10
N TYR A 9 -40.80 -9.84 -29.20
CA TYR A 9 -40.66 -9.46 -27.80
C TYR A 9 -40.33 -10.69 -26.96
N LEU A 10 -39.10 -10.74 -26.43
CA LEU A 10 -38.66 -11.80 -25.52
C LEU A 10 -38.66 -11.28 -24.08
N GLN A 11 -39.57 -11.80 -23.25
CA GLN A 11 -39.65 -11.44 -21.83
C GLN A 11 -39.09 -12.58 -20.98
N ILE A 12 -37.83 -12.46 -20.56
CA ILE A 12 -37.19 -13.43 -19.66
C ILE A 12 -37.63 -13.14 -18.22
N PRO A 13 -38.21 -14.11 -17.48
CA PRO A 13 -38.59 -13.96 -16.07
C PRO A 13 -37.41 -13.52 -15.19
N ALA A 14 -37.66 -12.64 -14.21
CA ALA A 14 -36.60 -12.08 -13.36
C ALA A 14 -35.76 -13.15 -12.64
N ALA A 15 -36.35 -14.29 -12.27
CA ALA A 15 -35.65 -15.41 -11.62
C ALA A 15 -34.64 -16.15 -12.54
N LEU A 16 -34.76 -16.00 -13.86
CA LEU A 16 -33.86 -16.59 -14.85
C LEU A 16 -32.82 -15.59 -15.38
N ARG A 17 -32.86 -14.34 -14.93
CA ARG A 17 -31.88 -13.31 -15.29
C ARG A 17 -30.65 -13.47 -14.39
N ARG A 18 -29.47 -13.52 -15.00
CA ARG A 18 -28.20 -13.51 -14.27
C ARG A 18 -28.09 -12.20 -13.47
N THR A 19 -27.66 -12.29 -12.21
CA THR A 19 -27.44 -11.13 -11.36
C THR A 19 -26.35 -10.24 -11.95
N ASN A 20 -26.70 -9.07 -12.46
CA ASN A 20 -25.73 -8.08 -12.95
C ASN A 20 -25.12 -7.36 -11.75
N VAL A 21 -23.82 -7.58 -11.52
CA VAL A 21 -23.02 -6.77 -10.60
C VAL A 21 -22.64 -5.49 -11.34
N VAL A 22 -23.30 -4.39 -11.00
CA VAL A 22 -23.02 -3.06 -11.58
C VAL A 22 -21.74 -2.52 -10.94
N GLY A 23 -20.69 -2.33 -11.74
CA GLY A 23 -19.42 -1.75 -11.25
C GLY A 23 -18.18 -2.01 -12.13
N SER A 24 -18.22 -3.02 -13.00
CA SER A 24 -17.23 -3.19 -14.07
C SER A 24 -17.95 -3.02 -15.39
N TYR A 25 -17.40 -2.25 -16.33
CA TYR A 25 -17.91 -2.22 -17.69
C TYR A 25 -17.86 -3.66 -18.22
N GLY A 26 -19.01 -4.33 -18.21
CA GLY A 26 -19.18 -5.70 -18.65
C GLY A 26 -19.09 -5.76 -20.17
N LEU A 27 -17.89 -5.51 -20.70
CA LEU A 27 -17.55 -5.98 -22.01
C LEU A 27 -17.55 -7.52 -21.97
N PRO A 28 -18.08 -8.20 -23.01
CA PRO A 28 -18.06 -9.66 -23.07
C PRO A 28 -16.62 -10.17 -22.90
N PRO A 29 -16.36 -11.38 -22.36
CA PRO A 29 -15.03 -11.98 -22.33
C PRO A 29 -14.32 -11.93 -23.68
N GLU A 30 -15.09 -12.02 -24.76
CA GLU A 30 -14.66 -11.93 -26.16
C GLU A 30 -14.14 -10.53 -26.56
N ALA A 31 -14.39 -9.49 -25.76
CA ALA A 31 -13.84 -8.15 -25.99
C ALA A 31 -12.33 -8.09 -25.74
N ALA A 32 -11.77 -9.02 -24.97
CA ALA A 32 -10.32 -9.17 -24.85
C ALA A 32 -9.66 -9.54 -26.21
N ASP A 33 -10.41 -10.20 -27.08
CA ASP A 33 -9.99 -10.60 -28.43
C ASP A 33 -10.35 -9.56 -29.51
N ALA A 34 -11.06 -8.49 -29.14
CA ALA A 34 -11.58 -7.50 -30.09
C ALA A 34 -10.50 -6.55 -30.66
N LEU A 35 -9.34 -6.47 -30.01
CA LEU A 35 -8.17 -5.74 -30.52
C LEU A 35 -7.01 -6.72 -30.70
N PRO A 36 -6.63 -7.05 -31.94
CA PRO A 36 -5.49 -7.93 -32.17
C PRO A 36 -4.23 -7.28 -31.62
N VAL A 37 -3.43 -8.07 -30.89
CA VAL A 37 -2.13 -7.62 -30.39
C VAL A 37 -1.25 -7.24 -31.58
N SER A 38 -0.75 -6.00 -31.60
CA SER A 38 0.16 -5.57 -32.67
C SER A 38 1.41 -6.45 -32.66
N THR A 39 1.84 -6.89 -33.85
CA THR A 39 3.09 -7.66 -34.01
C THR A 39 4.31 -6.83 -33.61
N VAL A 40 4.26 -5.51 -33.84
CA VAL A 40 5.30 -4.58 -33.42
C VAL A 40 4.65 -3.32 -32.89
N SER A 41 5.02 -2.89 -31.69
CA SER A 41 4.61 -1.60 -31.14
C SER A 41 5.64 -1.12 -30.14
N GLY A 42 5.68 0.17 -29.86
CA GLY A 42 6.57 0.69 -28.83
C GLY A 42 6.28 2.13 -28.51
N TYR A 43 6.83 2.58 -27.40
CA TYR A 43 6.78 3.98 -26.99
C TYR A 43 8.10 4.38 -26.34
N LEU A 44 8.37 5.68 -26.34
CA LEU A 44 9.42 6.30 -25.54
C LEU A 44 8.86 7.57 -24.92
N ASN A 45 8.80 7.57 -23.59
CA ASN A 45 8.46 8.72 -22.78
C ASN A 45 9.76 9.42 -22.36
N ILE A 46 9.79 10.73 -22.55
CA ILE A 46 10.92 11.59 -22.18
C ILE A 46 10.37 12.66 -21.25
N LEU A 47 10.86 12.68 -20.01
CA LEU A 47 10.58 13.72 -19.03
C LEU A 47 11.85 14.54 -18.82
N ALA A 48 11.76 15.86 -19.04
CA ALA A 48 12.86 16.78 -18.80
C ALA A 48 12.46 17.78 -17.70
N GLY A 49 13.38 18.08 -16.79
CA GLY A 49 13.19 19.05 -15.72
C GLY A 49 14.44 19.90 -15.54
N GLU A 50 14.24 21.21 -15.49
CA GLU A 50 15.29 22.20 -15.27
C GLU A 50 14.74 23.27 -14.31
N ASP A 51 15.49 23.55 -13.25
CA ASP A 51 15.11 24.55 -12.25
C ASP A 51 16.03 25.76 -12.35
N ILE A 52 15.50 26.95 -12.11
CA ILE A 52 16.27 28.18 -11.98
C ILE A 52 15.99 28.77 -10.60
N VAL A 53 17.01 28.82 -9.76
CA VAL A 53 16.92 29.35 -8.40
C VAL A 53 17.36 30.81 -8.40
N TRP A 54 16.49 31.73 -8.01
CA TRP A 54 16.75 33.17 -8.13
C TRP A 54 17.50 33.79 -6.95
N SER A 55 17.49 33.18 -5.77
CA SER A 55 18.16 33.71 -4.57
C SER A 55 18.58 32.58 -3.61
N GLY A 56 19.56 32.88 -2.74
CA GLY A 56 20.16 31.92 -1.81
C GLY A 56 21.50 31.37 -2.29
N SER A 57 22.11 30.50 -1.49
CA SER A 57 23.46 29.93 -1.74
C SER A 57 23.54 29.00 -2.96
N GLY A 58 22.40 28.59 -3.52
CA GLY A 58 22.30 27.79 -4.75
C GLY A 58 21.72 28.56 -5.93
N ALA A 59 21.77 29.90 -5.93
CA ALA A 59 21.22 30.71 -7.01
C ALA A 59 21.89 30.41 -8.35
N GLY A 60 21.07 30.36 -9.41
CA GLY A 60 21.46 30.01 -10.76
C GLY A 60 20.66 28.85 -11.34
N ARG A 61 21.02 28.50 -12.57
CA ARG A 61 20.50 27.35 -13.28
C ARG A 61 20.95 26.06 -12.60
N GLN A 62 20.00 25.22 -12.22
CA GLN A 62 20.26 23.89 -11.69
C GLN A 62 20.53 22.89 -12.83
N PRO A 63 21.19 21.76 -12.56
CA PRO A 63 21.41 20.72 -13.55
C PRO A 63 20.15 20.27 -14.27
N LEU A 64 20.22 20.12 -15.60
CA LEU A 64 19.18 19.47 -16.38
C LEU A 64 19.04 18.01 -15.95
N ARG A 65 17.79 17.58 -15.71
CA ARG A 65 17.44 16.20 -15.40
C ARG A 65 16.56 15.65 -16.50
N LEU A 66 16.95 14.50 -17.07
CA LEU A 66 16.15 13.77 -18.05
C LEU A 66 15.83 12.38 -17.50
N SER A 67 14.59 11.95 -17.64
CA SER A 67 14.15 10.58 -17.39
C SER A 67 13.55 10.00 -18.66
N LEU A 68 14.01 8.81 -19.01
CA LEU A 68 13.61 8.05 -20.20
C LEU A 68 12.91 6.77 -19.73
N ASP A 69 11.71 6.51 -20.23
CA ASP A 69 10.97 5.26 -20.02
C ASP A 69 10.47 4.78 -21.38
N GLY A 70 10.91 3.61 -21.82
CA GLY A 70 10.53 3.08 -23.12
C GLY A 70 10.18 1.60 -23.06
N ALA A 71 9.33 1.19 -24.00
CA ALA A 71 8.99 -0.20 -24.22
C ALA A 71 8.92 -0.51 -25.72
N LEU A 72 9.38 -1.71 -26.09
CA LEU A 72 9.26 -2.27 -27.43
C LEU A 72 8.60 -3.65 -27.33
N ASN A 73 7.41 -3.79 -27.90
CA ASN A 73 6.72 -5.05 -28.08
C ASN A 73 7.05 -5.64 -29.46
N LEU A 74 7.47 -6.89 -29.48
CA LEU A 74 7.63 -7.71 -30.67
C LEU A 74 6.92 -9.05 -30.43
N SER A 75 5.77 -9.23 -31.09
CA SER A 75 4.98 -10.48 -31.05
C SER A 75 4.68 -10.98 -29.62
N GLY A 76 4.35 -10.07 -28.69
CA GLY A 76 4.02 -10.41 -27.31
C GLY A 76 5.22 -10.48 -26.36
N TRP A 77 6.44 -10.25 -26.85
CA TRP A 77 7.62 -10.02 -26.01
C TRP A 77 7.88 -8.53 -25.89
N VAL A 78 7.85 -8.01 -24.67
CA VAL A 78 8.00 -6.59 -24.38
C VAL A 78 9.35 -6.35 -23.71
N LEU A 79 10.26 -5.67 -24.41
CA LEU A 79 11.48 -5.14 -23.83
C LEU A 79 11.17 -3.77 -23.21
N GLU A 80 11.30 -3.66 -21.90
CA GLU A 80 11.14 -2.43 -21.13
C GLU A 80 12.52 -1.92 -20.69
N GLY A 81 12.71 -0.61 -20.72
CA GLY A 81 13.95 0.03 -20.31
C GLY A 81 13.73 1.42 -19.72
N ARG A 82 14.46 1.73 -18.66
CA ARG A 82 14.50 3.07 -18.06
C ARG A 82 15.91 3.62 -17.98
N ALA A 83 16.06 4.94 -18.04
CA ALA A 83 17.32 5.61 -17.79
C ALA A 83 17.11 7.02 -17.24
N ASN A 84 18.07 7.51 -16.46
CA ASN A 84 18.10 8.89 -15.97
C ASN A 84 19.43 9.54 -16.32
N VAL A 85 19.37 10.79 -16.77
CA VAL A 85 20.53 11.65 -17.06
C VAL A 85 20.47 12.86 -16.16
N ILE A 86 21.57 13.18 -15.51
CA ILE A 86 21.75 14.37 -14.69
C ILE A 86 22.98 15.10 -15.20
N GLU A 87 22.80 16.29 -15.73
CA GLU A 87 23.90 17.14 -16.19
C GLU A 87 24.92 17.38 -15.06
N GLY A 88 26.21 17.17 -15.32
CA GLY A 88 27.26 17.32 -14.30
C GLY A 88 27.16 16.33 -13.13
N GLY A 89 26.26 15.35 -13.19
CA GLY A 89 26.14 14.30 -12.18
C GLY A 89 27.34 13.35 -12.20
N ALA A 90 27.59 12.70 -11.06
CA ALA A 90 28.57 11.62 -10.92
C ALA A 90 27.85 10.37 -10.35
N PRO A 91 27.33 9.48 -11.21
CA PRO A 91 27.39 9.47 -12.67
C PRO A 91 26.35 10.40 -13.32
N GLY A 92 26.69 10.95 -14.48
CA GLY A 92 25.76 11.78 -15.26
C GLY A 92 24.69 10.96 -15.98
N PHE A 93 24.89 9.65 -16.08
CA PHE A 93 23.92 8.69 -16.61
C PHE A 93 23.78 7.52 -15.64
N SER A 94 22.53 7.16 -15.35
CA SER A 94 22.19 5.97 -14.58
C SER A 94 21.15 5.17 -15.35
N ARG A 95 21.43 3.89 -15.61
CA ARG A 95 20.41 3.00 -16.14
C ARG A 95 19.42 2.64 -15.02
N GLY A 96 18.14 2.60 -15.36
CA GLY A 96 17.11 2.01 -14.53
C GLY A 96 16.99 0.50 -14.80
N ASP A 97 15.78 -0.01 -14.55
CA ASP A 97 15.44 -1.40 -14.87
C ASP A 97 15.47 -1.63 -16.38
N VAL A 98 16.07 -2.75 -16.79
CA VAL A 98 15.97 -3.28 -18.15
C VAL A 98 15.50 -4.72 -18.06
N ARG A 99 14.37 -5.01 -18.71
CA ARG A 99 13.75 -6.34 -18.60
C ARG A 99 12.94 -6.71 -19.84
N LEU A 100 12.90 -8.01 -20.09
CA LEU A 100 12.06 -8.63 -21.09
C LEU A 100 10.85 -9.25 -20.38
N VAL A 101 9.65 -8.92 -20.83
CA VAL A 101 8.38 -9.36 -20.24
C VAL A 101 7.58 -10.12 -21.29
N HIS A 102 6.99 -11.24 -20.88
CA HIS A 102 5.99 -11.96 -21.68
C HIS A 102 4.80 -12.31 -20.81
N ASP A 103 3.61 -11.98 -21.31
CA ASP A 103 2.35 -12.25 -20.63
C ASP A 103 1.57 -13.34 -21.35
N ASP A 104 1.04 -14.28 -20.57
CA ASP A 104 0.04 -15.25 -20.99
C ASP A 104 -1.27 -14.94 -20.23
N PRO A 105 -2.16 -14.12 -20.83
CA PRO A 105 -3.41 -13.75 -20.20
C PRO A 105 -4.36 -14.92 -19.97
N LEU A 106 -4.30 -15.99 -20.77
CA LEU A 106 -5.18 -17.15 -20.63
C LEU A 106 -4.88 -17.90 -19.33
N ASN A 107 -3.59 -18.08 -19.05
CA ASN A 107 -3.15 -18.69 -17.80
C ASN A 107 -2.83 -17.66 -16.71
N ALA A 108 -3.07 -16.36 -16.95
CA ALA A 108 -2.68 -15.28 -16.04
C ALA A 108 -1.23 -15.43 -15.53
N LEU A 109 -0.30 -15.78 -16.43
CA LEU A 109 1.12 -15.93 -16.12
C LEU A 109 1.89 -14.75 -16.70
N ARG A 110 2.89 -14.29 -15.95
CA ARG A 110 3.87 -13.33 -16.40
C ARG A 110 5.26 -13.91 -16.22
N TYR A 111 6.03 -13.86 -17.30
CA TYR A 111 7.44 -14.23 -17.36
C TYR A 111 8.27 -12.95 -17.48
N ILE A 112 9.32 -12.84 -16.67
CA ILE A 112 10.25 -11.70 -16.70
C ILE A 112 11.67 -12.23 -16.74
N ALA A 113 12.53 -11.63 -17.57
CA ALA A 113 13.97 -11.84 -17.57
C ALA A 113 14.70 -10.49 -17.56
N GLY A 114 15.72 -10.32 -16.72
CA GLY A 114 16.45 -9.07 -16.53
C GLY A 114 16.23 -8.51 -15.13
N ASP A 115 16.11 -7.19 -15.03
CA ASP A 115 15.89 -6.50 -13.75
C ASP A 115 14.43 -6.64 -13.29
N LEU A 116 14.21 -7.30 -12.15
CA LEU A 116 12.88 -7.62 -11.64
C LEU A 116 12.73 -7.32 -10.15
N SER A 117 11.50 -7.01 -9.77
CA SER A 117 11.05 -6.96 -8.38
C SER A 117 10.24 -8.22 -8.09
N ILE A 118 10.25 -8.66 -6.83
CA ILE A 118 9.50 -9.84 -6.38
C ILE A 118 8.04 -9.40 -6.12
N PRO A 119 7.05 -9.86 -6.92
CA PRO A 119 5.68 -9.36 -6.87
C PRO A 119 4.82 -9.95 -5.74
N VAL A 120 5.22 -11.10 -5.19
CA VAL A 120 4.51 -11.84 -4.14
C VAL A 120 5.54 -12.24 -3.10
N SER A 121 5.33 -11.84 -1.85
CA SER A 121 6.23 -12.13 -0.73
C SER A 121 5.43 -12.51 0.52
N GLY A 122 6.09 -13.20 1.44
CA GLY A 122 5.59 -13.43 2.79
C GLY A 122 5.81 -12.23 3.72
N ALA A 123 5.30 -12.33 4.94
CA ALA A 123 5.44 -11.32 5.99
C ALA A 123 6.89 -11.09 6.43
N PHE A 124 7.69 -12.14 6.44
CA PHE A 124 9.07 -12.11 6.89
C PHE A 124 10.07 -12.21 5.72
N GLN A 125 9.57 -12.32 4.48
CA GLN A 125 10.39 -12.35 3.28
C GLN A 125 10.76 -10.94 2.83
N THR A 126 12.06 -10.65 2.73
CA THR A 126 12.51 -9.33 2.26
C THR A 126 12.37 -9.25 0.74
N VAL A 127 11.69 -8.20 0.25
CA VAL A 127 11.61 -7.90 -1.19
C VAL A 127 12.92 -7.23 -1.63
N VAL A 128 13.82 -8.01 -2.21
CA VAL A 128 15.09 -7.53 -2.77
C VAL A 128 15.00 -7.52 -4.30
N PRO A 129 15.31 -6.41 -4.99
CA PRO A 129 15.36 -6.39 -6.45
C PRO A 129 16.44 -7.33 -6.99
N LEU A 130 16.12 -8.08 -8.04
CA LEU A 130 16.99 -9.11 -8.61
C LEU A 130 17.32 -8.81 -10.08
N GLY A 131 18.51 -9.21 -10.51
CA GLY A 131 18.79 -9.49 -11.92
C GLY A 131 18.63 -10.98 -12.16
N GLY A 132 17.64 -11.40 -12.94
CA GLY A 132 17.40 -12.83 -13.14
C GLY A 132 16.13 -13.13 -13.92
N ILE A 133 15.47 -14.22 -13.53
CA ILE A 133 14.24 -14.69 -14.15
C ILE A 133 13.12 -14.80 -13.10
N SER A 134 11.89 -14.51 -13.51
CA SER A 134 10.70 -14.65 -12.69
C SER A 134 9.57 -15.28 -13.49
N VAL A 135 8.84 -16.19 -12.84
CA VAL A 135 7.54 -16.68 -13.31
C VAL A 135 6.53 -16.42 -12.20
N SER A 136 5.46 -15.72 -12.52
CA SER A 136 4.45 -15.36 -11.53
C SER A 136 3.03 -15.46 -12.08
N ARG A 137 2.09 -15.78 -11.19
CA ARG A 137 0.66 -15.69 -11.48
C ARG A 137 0.22 -14.24 -11.27
N ASN A 138 -0.15 -13.56 -12.36
CA ASN A 138 -0.64 -12.20 -12.34
C ASN A 138 -2.10 -12.11 -12.81
N TYR A 139 -3.03 -12.02 -11.86
CA TYR A 139 -4.45 -11.91 -12.15
C TYR A 139 -4.87 -10.54 -12.72
N SER A 140 -4.00 -9.53 -12.73
CA SER A 140 -4.31 -8.27 -13.43
C SER A 140 -4.42 -8.46 -14.95
N LEU A 141 -3.84 -9.54 -15.48
CA LEU A 141 -4.02 -9.96 -16.88
C LEU A 141 -5.45 -10.48 -17.17
N GLN A 142 -6.24 -10.73 -16.12
CA GLN A 142 -7.64 -11.16 -16.19
C GLN A 142 -8.51 -10.22 -15.34
N PRO A 143 -8.69 -8.95 -15.74
CA PRO A 143 -9.33 -7.93 -14.92
C PRO A 143 -10.80 -8.24 -14.57
N TYR A 144 -11.44 -9.14 -15.32
CA TYR A 144 -12.81 -9.60 -15.09
C TYR A 144 -12.91 -10.79 -14.11
N ARG A 145 -11.78 -11.32 -13.65
CA ARG A 145 -11.74 -12.45 -12.72
C ARG A 145 -11.79 -11.93 -11.29
N VAL A 146 -12.85 -12.28 -10.57
CA VAL A 146 -12.95 -12.05 -9.13
C VAL A 146 -11.90 -12.93 -8.44
N THR A 147 -10.86 -12.31 -7.88
CA THR A 147 -9.70 -13.01 -7.30
C THR A 147 -9.60 -12.85 -5.79
N ARG A 148 -10.33 -11.88 -5.24
CA ARG A 148 -10.39 -11.54 -3.82
C ARG A 148 -11.83 -11.18 -3.44
N PRO A 149 -12.24 -11.40 -2.18
CA PRO A 149 -13.42 -10.76 -1.62
C PRO A 149 -13.22 -9.24 -1.60
N THR A 150 -14.20 -8.47 -2.03
CA THR A 150 -14.12 -7.01 -2.12
C THR A 150 -14.05 -6.37 -0.72
N GLY A 151 -12.98 -5.61 -0.45
CA GLY A 151 -12.84 -4.77 0.74
C GLY A 151 -12.48 -3.33 0.37
N GLU A 152 -12.93 -2.37 1.17
CA GLU A 152 -12.74 -0.93 0.94
C GLU A 152 -11.63 -0.37 1.84
N PHE A 153 -10.73 0.45 1.29
CA PHE A 153 -9.64 1.12 2.02
C PHE A 153 -9.87 2.63 1.99
N THR A 154 -10.62 3.14 2.95
CA THR A 154 -10.92 4.57 3.05
C THR A 154 -10.19 5.21 4.23
N PHE A 155 -9.57 6.37 3.99
CA PHE A 155 -9.02 7.25 5.03
C PHE A 155 -9.43 8.69 4.74
N PHE A 156 -9.29 9.61 5.69
CA PHE A 156 -9.81 10.97 5.54
C PHE A 156 -8.67 11.98 5.57
N LEU A 157 -8.66 12.91 4.61
CA LEU A 157 -7.72 14.03 4.54
C LEU A 157 -8.43 15.33 4.90
N GLU A 158 -7.91 16.05 5.88
CA GLU A 158 -8.50 17.32 6.34
C GLU A 158 -8.20 18.48 5.38
N ARG A 159 -7.10 18.40 4.62
CA ARG A 159 -6.62 19.40 3.67
C ARG A 159 -6.05 18.71 2.42
N PRO A 160 -5.87 19.43 1.30
CA PRO A 160 -5.11 18.92 0.18
C PRO A 160 -3.69 18.58 0.65
N SER A 161 -3.34 17.30 0.58
CA SER A 161 -2.11 16.79 1.17
C SER A 161 -1.32 15.96 0.19
N ARG A 162 0.00 16.05 0.32
CA ARG A 162 0.93 15.12 -0.30
C ARG A 162 0.96 13.86 0.55
N VAL A 163 0.39 12.78 0.05
CA VAL A 163 0.39 11.47 0.69
C VAL A 163 1.49 10.62 0.09
N GLU A 164 2.53 10.38 0.87
CA GLU A 164 3.55 9.39 0.57
C GLU A 164 3.14 8.04 1.17
N ILE A 165 3.04 7.03 0.34
CA ILE A 165 2.57 5.70 0.71
C ILE A 165 3.79 4.80 0.84
N TYR A 166 4.00 4.27 2.02
CA TYR A 166 5.05 3.30 2.34
C TYR A 166 4.40 1.93 2.54
N ILE A 167 4.99 0.90 1.97
CA ILE A 167 4.63 -0.49 2.22
C ILE A 167 5.87 -1.19 2.74
N ASN A 168 5.80 -1.78 3.94
CA ASN A 168 6.91 -2.48 4.58
C ASN A 168 8.19 -1.60 4.63
N GLY A 169 8.02 -0.31 4.91
CA GLY A 169 9.11 0.68 5.01
C GLY A 169 9.63 1.25 3.68
N VAL A 170 9.11 0.81 2.52
CA VAL A 170 9.53 1.32 1.19
C VAL A 170 8.46 2.25 0.63
N ARG A 171 8.84 3.47 0.19
CA ARG A 171 7.92 4.41 -0.46
C ARG A 171 7.50 3.87 -1.84
N VAL A 172 6.26 3.42 -1.97
CA VAL A 172 5.72 2.81 -3.20
C VAL A 172 5.03 3.81 -4.11
N GLN A 173 4.42 4.85 -3.54
CA GLN A 173 3.64 5.82 -4.29
C GLN A 173 3.60 7.17 -3.58
N GLN A 174 3.47 8.24 -4.35
CA GLN A 174 3.22 9.57 -3.84
C GLN A 174 2.04 10.16 -4.60
N LEU A 175 1.03 10.61 -3.88
CA LEU A 175 -0.20 11.19 -4.43
C LEU A 175 -0.41 12.57 -3.85
N GLN A 176 -0.83 13.52 -4.69
CA GLN A 176 -1.46 14.74 -4.20
C GLN A 176 -2.96 14.48 -4.16
N LEU A 177 -3.53 14.45 -2.96
CA LEU A 177 -4.93 14.12 -2.75
C LEU A 177 -5.66 15.31 -2.14
N GLU A 178 -6.87 15.54 -2.62
CA GLU A 178 -7.73 16.61 -2.13
C GLU A 178 -8.29 16.29 -0.73
N ALA A 179 -8.79 17.31 -0.04
CA ALA A 179 -9.47 17.11 1.24
C ALA A 179 -10.74 16.24 1.06
N GLY A 180 -11.00 15.36 2.03
CA GLY A 180 -12.15 14.46 2.05
C GLY A 180 -11.79 12.99 2.27
N PRO A 181 -12.78 12.09 2.27
CA PRO A 181 -12.54 10.65 2.31
C PRO A 181 -11.85 10.21 1.01
N GLN A 182 -10.65 9.68 1.15
CA GLN A 182 -9.80 9.16 0.11
C GLN A 182 -9.74 7.65 0.16
N ASP A 183 -9.68 7.04 -1.02
CA ASP A 183 -9.67 5.59 -1.18
C ASP A 183 -8.41 5.16 -1.93
N ILE A 184 -7.68 4.22 -1.34
CA ILE A 184 -6.42 3.68 -1.87
C ILE A 184 -6.53 2.20 -2.29
N ARG A 185 -7.71 1.73 -2.71
CA ARG A 185 -7.95 0.36 -3.21
C ARG A 185 -7.00 -0.10 -4.33
N ASN A 186 -6.36 0.81 -5.06
CA ASN A 186 -5.51 0.50 -6.21
C ASN A 186 -4.01 0.37 -5.88
N LEU A 187 -3.63 0.28 -4.61
CA LEU A 187 -2.23 0.02 -4.26
C LEU A 187 -1.81 -1.39 -4.70
N ALA A 188 -0.66 -1.50 -5.35
CA ALA A 188 -0.01 -2.78 -5.61
C ALA A 188 0.56 -3.33 -4.30
N LEU A 189 -0.28 -4.00 -3.52
CA LEU A 189 0.07 -4.60 -2.23
C LEU A 189 0.85 -5.91 -2.43
N SER A 190 1.93 -6.11 -1.67
CA SER A 190 2.51 -7.43 -1.46
C SER A 190 1.51 -8.35 -0.73
N THR A 191 1.69 -9.65 -0.80
CA THR A 191 0.86 -10.61 -0.05
C THR A 191 1.24 -10.66 1.42
N GLY A 192 0.26 -10.93 2.30
CA GLY A 192 0.44 -10.92 3.77
C GLY A 192 -0.05 -9.62 4.43
N ALA A 193 0.19 -9.45 5.73
CA ALA A 193 -0.05 -8.15 6.36
C ALA A 193 1.02 -7.18 5.92
N ASN A 194 0.60 -6.21 5.12
CA ASN A 194 1.40 -5.07 4.73
C ASN A 194 1.27 -4.01 5.81
N ASP A 195 2.41 -3.55 6.33
CA ASP A 195 2.47 -2.32 7.11
C ASP A 195 2.43 -1.16 6.12
N ILE A 196 1.23 -0.60 5.91
CA ILE A 196 1.02 0.51 4.99
C ILE A 196 1.13 1.79 5.81
N GLN A 197 2.27 2.43 5.78
CA GLN A 197 2.45 3.73 6.43
C GLN A 197 2.18 4.85 5.42
N LEU A 198 1.15 5.65 5.64
CA LEU A 198 0.93 6.89 4.92
C LEU A 198 1.65 8.01 5.68
N ILE A 199 2.62 8.65 5.04
CA ILE A 199 3.18 9.92 5.47
C ILE A 199 2.43 11.02 4.72
N ILE A 200 1.49 11.63 5.40
CA ILE A 200 0.64 12.70 4.89
C ILE A 200 1.33 14.01 5.27
N THR A 201 1.83 14.74 4.28
CA THR A 201 2.30 16.11 4.45
C THR A 201 1.24 17.05 3.92
N ASP A 202 0.66 17.87 4.79
CA ASP A 202 -0.31 18.89 4.35
C ASP A 202 0.39 20.08 3.67
N ASP A 203 -0.42 21.00 3.16
CA ASP A 203 0.02 22.26 2.54
C ASP A 203 0.72 23.23 3.51
N LEU A 204 0.70 22.95 4.82
CA LEU A 204 1.41 23.69 5.87
C LEU A 204 2.71 23.01 6.32
N GLY A 205 3.04 21.85 5.74
CA GLY A 205 4.24 21.08 6.10
C GLY A 205 4.08 20.24 7.37
N GLN A 206 2.87 20.11 7.93
CA GLN A 206 2.63 19.19 9.03
C GLN A 206 2.64 17.75 8.51
N VAL A 207 3.34 16.89 9.25
CA VAL A 207 3.53 15.48 8.88
C VAL A 207 2.71 14.60 9.81
N GLN A 208 1.70 13.95 9.25
CA GLN A 208 0.91 12.92 9.91
C GLN A 208 1.31 11.55 9.38
N ARG A 209 1.53 10.59 10.29
CA ARG A 209 1.76 9.19 9.93
C ARG A 209 0.51 8.38 10.25
N LEU A 210 -0.04 7.68 9.26
CA LEU A 210 -1.13 6.74 9.44
C LEU A 210 -0.65 5.35 9.06
N ASP A 211 -0.62 4.44 10.02
CA ASP A 211 -0.29 3.05 9.76
C ASP A 211 -1.59 2.25 9.53
N PHE A 212 -1.77 1.74 8.31
CA PHE A 212 -2.86 0.84 7.94
C PHE A 212 -2.31 -0.57 7.85
N ALA A 213 -2.94 -1.49 8.58
CA ALA A 213 -2.85 -2.91 8.24
C ALA A 213 -3.89 -3.22 7.15
N THR A 214 -3.50 -3.99 6.13
CA THR A 214 -4.46 -4.56 5.17
C THR A 214 -5.58 -5.32 5.88
N ALA A 215 -6.83 -5.17 5.44
CA ALA A 215 -7.92 -5.99 5.94
C ALA A 215 -7.59 -7.47 5.70
N LEU A 216 -7.56 -8.28 6.76
CA LEU A 216 -7.16 -9.69 6.73
C LEU A 216 -7.94 -10.47 5.65
N ALA A 217 -9.25 -10.26 5.55
CA ALA A 217 -10.09 -10.91 4.53
C ALA A 217 -9.77 -10.50 3.08
N GLY A 218 -9.18 -9.31 2.86
CA GLY A 218 -8.72 -8.87 1.54
C GLY A 218 -7.56 -9.70 0.98
N ASN A 219 -6.91 -10.49 1.83
CA ASN A 219 -5.86 -11.43 1.43
C ASN A 219 -6.39 -12.81 1.02
N LEU A 220 -7.69 -13.09 1.16
CA LEU A 220 -8.25 -14.37 0.71
C LEU A 220 -8.20 -14.51 -0.81
N LEU A 221 -7.83 -15.70 -1.26
CA LEU A 221 -7.97 -16.15 -2.63
C LEU A 221 -9.27 -16.94 -2.77
N ALA A 222 -9.98 -16.76 -3.88
CA ALA A 222 -11.17 -17.55 -4.17
C ALA A 222 -10.83 -19.06 -4.21
N PRO A 223 -11.81 -19.96 -3.90
CA PRO A 223 -11.58 -21.40 -3.84
C PRO A 223 -10.92 -21.93 -5.12
N GLY A 224 -9.87 -22.72 -4.96
CA GLY A 224 -9.11 -23.32 -6.07
C GLY A 224 -8.16 -22.36 -6.79
N LEU A 225 -8.18 -21.06 -6.51
CA LEU A 225 -7.20 -20.13 -7.07
C LEU A 225 -5.84 -20.28 -6.39
N GLN A 226 -4.79 -20.23 -7.19
CA GLN A 226 -3.42 -20.22 -6.73
C GLN A 226 -2.76 -18.91 -7.13
N GLN A 227 -1.95 -18.32 -6.26
CA GLN A 227 -1.14 -17.16 -6.57
C GLN A 227 0.30 -17.49 -6.22
N PHE A 228 1.22 -17.40 -7.17
CA PHE A 228 2.61 -17.75 -6.94
C PHE A 228 3.57 -16.78 -7.62
N SER A 229 4.79 -16.74 -7.12
CA SER A 229 5.93 -16.07 -7.73
C SER A 229 7.19 -16.86 -7.43
N TYR A 230 7.87 -17.31 -8.47
CA TYR A 230 9.13 -18.02 -8.37
C TYR A 230 10.20 -17.21 -9.08
N ASN A 231 11.23 -16.83 -8.34
CA ASN A 231 12.24 -15.88 -8.79
C ASN A 231 13.62 -16.47 -8.51
N LEU A 232 14.48 -16.42 -9.51
CA LEU A 232 15.87 -16.86 -9.41
C LEU A 232 16.76 -15.79 -10.05
N GLY A 233 17.75 -15.32 -9.32
CA GLY A 233 18.65 -14.29 -9.83
C GLY A 233 19.69 -13.85 -8.83
N PHE A 234 20.27 -12.68 -9.07
CA PHE A 234 21.29 -12.08 -8.23
C PHE A 234 20.75 -10.79 -7.61
N PRO A 235 20.86 -10.61 -6.29
CA PRO A 235 20.52 -9.37 -5.61
C PRO A 235 21.17 -8.16 -6.28
N THR A 236 20.40 -7.09 -6.45
CA THR A 236 20.91 -5.85 -7.01
C THR A 236 20.99 -4.76 -5.96
N ARG A 237 22.02 -3.93 -6.05
CA ARG A 237 22.18 -2.71 -5.26
C ARG A 237 22.55 -1.55 -6.16
N THR A 238 22.07 -0.36 -5.83
CA THR A 238 22.47 0.87 -6.53
C THR A 238 23.47 1.60 -5.65
N LEU A 239 24.74 1.62 -6.08
CA LEU A 239 25.83 2.30 -5.38
C LEU A 239 26.36 3.42 -6.28
N GLY A 240 26.37 4.64 -5.76
CA GLY A 240 26.80 5.81 -6.53
C GLY A 240 26.08 5.94 -7.87
N GLY A 241 24.76 5.77 -7.90
CA GLY A 241 23.96 5.85 -9.13
C GLY A 241 24.17 4.73 -10.16
N GLN A 242 25.01 3.72 -9.86
CA GLN A 242 25.24 2.57 -10.72
C GLN A 242 24.66 1.30 -10.12
N ARG A 243 23.98 0.51 -10.96
CA ARG A 243 23.44 -0.79 -10.56
C ARG A 243 24.53 -1.85 -10.58
N GLN A 244 24.69 -2.54 -9.46
CA GLN A 244 25.60 -3.66 -9.28
C GLN A 244 24.80 -4.92 -8.92
N TYR A 245 25.29 -6.06 -9.38
CA TYR A 245 24.74 -7.38 -9.09
C TYR A 245 25.66 -8.12 -8.13
N ASP A 246 25.10 -8.74 -7.11
CA ASP A 246 25.84 -9.58 -6.18
C ASP A 246 25.95 -11.00 -6.74
N TRP A 247 26.94 -11.22 -7.60
CA TRP A 247 27.15 -12.50 -8.31
C TRP A 247 27.51 -13.67 -7.38
N ASN A 248 27.98 -13.37 -6.16
CA ASN A 248 28.41 -14.38 -5.20
C ASN A 248 27.25 -14.87 -4.31
N GLU A 249 26.12 -14.17 -4.34
CA GLU A 249 24.94 -14.46 -3.51
C GLU A 249 23.72 -14.71 -4.41
N PRO A 250 23.70 -15.78 -5.24
CA PRO A 250 22.51 -16.13 -5.99
C PRO A 250 21.34 -16.35 -5.03
N GLN A 251 20.19 -15.79 -5.38
CA GLN A 251 18.98 -15.81 -4.58
C GLN A 251 17.87 -16.58 -5.30
N LEU A 252 17.28 -17.55 -4.59
CA LEU A 252 16.02 -18.19 -4.93
C LEU A 252 14.93 -17.66 -3.99
N ALA A 253 13.90 -17.02 -4.55
CA ALA A 253 12.75 -16.53 -3.81
C ALA A 253 11.46 -17.16 -4.36
N LEU A 254 10.82 -17.97 -3.52
CA LEU A 254 9.58 -18.68 -3.82
C LEU A 254 8.44 -18.13 -2.97
N ALA A 255 7.28 -17.99 -3.58
CA ALA A 255 6.03 -17.65 -2.92
C ALA A 255 4.90 -18.46 -3.58
N HIS A 256 4.08 -19.14 -2.79
CA HIS A 256 2.94 -19.91 -3.28
C HIS A 256 1.78 -19.81 -2.30
N ARG A 257 0.62 -19.37 -2.79
CA ARG A 257 -0.62 -19.22 -2.03
C ARG A 257 -1.74 -19.98 -2.69
N TRP A 258 -2.66 -20.52 -1.90
CA TRP A 258 -3.78 -21.31 -2.36
C TRP A 258 -5.05 -20.97 -1.59
N GLY A 259 -6.10 -20.55 -2.32
CA GLY A 259 -7.46 -20.43 -1.79
C GLY A 259 -8.05 -21.83 -1.58
N VAL A 260 -7.93 -22.36 -0.36
CA VAL A 260 -8.42 -23.69 0.01
C VAL A 260 -9.94 -23.73 0.02
N SER A 261 -10.58 -22.67 0.51
CA SER A 261 -12.03 -22.49 0.53
C SER A 261 -12.40 -21.01 0.35
N SER A 262 -13.69 -20.67 0.42
CA SER A 262 -14.14 -19.27 0.33
C SER A 262 -13.75 -18.44 1.56
N THR A 263 -13.27 -19.10 2.61
CA THR A 263 -12.91 -18.49 3.89
C THR A 263 -11.49 -18.79 4.32
N LEU A 264 -10.78 -19.71 3.67
CA LEU A 264 -9.43 -20.12 4.06
C LEU A 264 -8.47 -19.99 2.88
N THR A 265 -7.38 -19.27 3.09
CA THR A 265 -6.22 -19.22 2.20
C THR A 265 -4.97 -19.57 2.99
N LEU A 266 -4.12 -20.40 2.41
CA LEU A 266 -2.82 -20.76 2.97
C LEU A 266 -1.73 -20.31 2.01
N GLY A 267 -0.55 -20.00 2.54
CA GLY A 267 0.62 -19.70 1.75
C GLY A 267 1.90 -20.24 2.35
N THR A 268 2.90 -20.36 1.47
CA THR A 268 4.24 -20.78 1.81
C THR A 268 5.25 -19.96 1.01
N TYR A 269 6.36 -19.63 1.65
CA TYR A 269 7.41 -18.81 1.08
C TYR A 269 8.77 -19.39 1.45
N ALA A 270 9.73 -19.19 0.57
CA ALA A 270 11.12 -19.53 0.83
C ALA A 270 12.03 -18.46 0.23
N GLN A 271 13.11 -18.11 0.95
CA GLN A 271 14.13 -17.20 0.47
C GLN A 271 15.50 -17.77 0.82
N LEU A 272 16.26 -18.14 -0.21
CA LEU A 272 17.49 -18.90 -0.08
C LEU A 272 18.62 -18.19 -0.83
N THR A 273 19.73 -17.97 -0.14
CA THR A 273 21.05 -17.60 -0.67
C THR A 273 22.10 -18.51 -0.03
N PRO A 274 23.34 -18.54 -0.51
CA PRO A 274 24.43 -19.26 0.16
C PRO A 274 24.59 -18.93 1.65
N SER A 275 24.42 -17.67 2.05
CA SER A 275 24.62 -17.20 3.43
C SER A 275 23.33 -17.11 4.27
N TYR A 276 22.15 -17.17 3.64
CA TYR A 276 20.86 -16.96 4.31
C TYR A 276 19.80 -17.93 3.80
N GLN A 277 19.10 -18.62 4.70
CA GLN A 277 17.94 -19.44 4.35
C GLN A 277 16.74 -19.04 5.21
N MET A 278 15.56 -18.94 4.60
CA MET A 278 14.32 -18.73 5.32
C MET A 278 13.18 -19.51 4.67
N VAL A 279 12.32 -20.07 5.52
CA VAL A 279 11.04 -20.64 5.15
C VAL A 279 9.94 -20.00 5.98
N GLU A 280 8.79 -19.76 5.36
CA GLU A 280 7.62 -19.17 5.99
C GLU A 280 6.34 -19.88 5.52
N THR A 281 5.36 -19.95 6.40
CA THR A 281 3.99 -20.32 6.07
C THR A 281 3.03 -19.29 6.66
N ASP A 282 2.03 -18.89 5.90
CA ASP A 282 0.96 -18.01 6.37
C ASP A 282 -0.42 -18.65 6.16
N GLY A 283 -1.41 -18.09 6.84
CA GLY A 283 -2.79 -18.40 6.55
C GLY A 283 -3.73 -17.30 6.99
N VAL A 284 -4.84 -17.22 6.29
CA VAL A 284 -5.95 -16.31 6.58
C VAL A 284 -7.23 -17.12 6.63
N TRP A 285 -7.97 -16.97 7.72
CA TRP A 285 -9.27 -17.60 7.92
C TRP A 285 -10.33 -16.56 8.26
N ALA A 286 -11.29 -16.34 7.36
CA ALA A 286 -12.44 -15.49 7.59
C ALA A 286 -13.59 -16.27 8.24
N SER A 287 -14.22 -15.68 9.24
CA SER A 287 -15.39 -16.26 9.91
C SER A 287 -16.43 -15.17 10.19
N ALA A 288 -17.66 -15.58 10.51
CA ALA A 288 -18.71 -14.64 10.93
C ALA A 288 -18.36 -13.88 12.22
N MET A 289 -17.44 -14.41 13.03
CA MET A 289 -17.00 -13.80 14.28
C MET A 289 -15.79 -12.88 14.09
N GLY A 290 -15.22 -12.80 12.89
CA GLY A 290 -13.98 -12.08 12.61
C GLY A 290 -13.01 -12.90 11.76
N ASN A 291 -11.97 -12.24 11.29
CA ASN A 291 -10.93 -12.77 10.44
C ASN A 291 -9.67 -13.00 11.26
N TRP A 292 -9.02 -14.13 11.03
CA TRP A 292 -7.76 -14.51 11.66
C TRP A 292 -6.67 -14.58 10.60
N GLY A 293 -5.47 -14.12 10.95
CA GLY A 293 -4.27 -14.28 10.16
C GLY A 293 -3.14 -14.82 11.02
N TRP A 294 -2.31 -15.68 10.46
CA TRP A 294 -1.10 -16.14 11.12
C TRP A 294 0.05 -16.26 10.14
N ASP A 295 1.26 -16.05 10.65
CA ASP A 295 2.51 -16.18 9.91
C ASP A 295 3.51 -16.92 10.81
N VAL A 296 4.22 -17.90 10.28
CA VAL A 296 5.27 -18.64 11.01
C VAL A 296 6.47 -18.75 10.09
N ALA A 297 7.62 -18.25 10.54
CA ALA A 297 8.86 -18.27 9.78
C ALA A 297 10.01 -18.81 10.60
N ALA A 298 10.93 -19.50 9.93
CA ALA A 298 12.22 -19.88 10.46
C ALA A 298 13.30 -19.36 9.50
N SER A 299 14.34 -18.75 10.05
CA SER A 299 15.52 -18.35 9.29
C SER A 299 16.79 -18.95 9.87
N HIS A 300 17.78 -19.15 9.01
CA HIS A 300 19.08 -19.69 9.35
C HIS A 300 20.18 -18.87 8.65
N THR A 301 21.19 -18.49 9.41
CA THR A 301 22.43 -17.87 8.90
C THR A 301 23.63 -18.53 9.55
N GLY A 302 24.79 -18.51 8.89
CA GLY A 302 26.02 -19.08 9.42
C GLY A 302 26.44 -18.46 10.77
N ASP A 303 26.22 -17.16 10.95
CA ASP A 303 26.67 -16.42 12.14
C ASP A 303 25.70 -16.52 13.32
N LEU A 304 24.38 -16.45 13.06
CA LEU A 304 23.36 -16.42 14.12
C LEU A 304 22.75 -17.80 14.41
N GLY A 305 22.94 -18.78 13.51
CA GLY A 305 22.23 -20.04 13.55
C GLY A 305 20.75 -19.90 13.19
N THR A 306 19.90 -20.77 13.75
CA THR A 306 18.45 -20.80 13.45
C THR A 306 17.65 -19.94 14.40
N GLY A 307 16.76 -19.10 13.86
CA GLY A 307 15.77 -18.34 14.59
C GLY A 307 14.34 -18.60 14.12
N LEU A 308 13.36 -18.19 14.93
CA LEU A 308 11.93 -18.36 14.70
C LEU A 308 11.22 -17.01 14.84
N ALA A 309 10.26 -16.75 13.97
CA ALA A 309 9.29 -15.67 14.12
C ALA A 309 7.87 -16.19 13.93
N MET A 310 6.94 -15.58 14.66
CA MET A 310 5.52 -15.91 14.61
C MET A 310 4.71 -14.64 14.69
N ARG A 311 3.64 -14.55 13.92
CA ARG A 311 2.67 -13.45 13.99
C ARG A 311 1.26 -14.02 14.02
N LEU A 312 0.43 -13.46 14.89
CA LEU A 312 -0.99 -13.76 14.98
C LEU A 312 -1.76 -12.45 14.90
N GLN A 313 -2.82 -12.45 14.10
CA GLN A 313 -3.63 -11.27 13.82
C GLN A 313 -5.10 -11.65 13.87
N TYR A 314 -5.91 -10.73 14.38
CA TYR A 314 -7.34 -10.83 14.43
C TYR A 314 -7.97 -9.51 13.99
N GLU A 315 -9.02 -9.59 13.19
CA GLU A 315 -9.78 -8.45 12.72
C GLU A 315 -11.27 -8.75 12.74
N LEU A 316 -12.03 -7.96 13.48
CA LEU A 316 -13.46 -7.83 13.31
C LEU A 316 -13.71 -6.63 12.38
N PRO A 317 -14.10 -6.86 11.11
CA PRO A 317 -14.37 -5.77 10.20
C PRO A 317 -15.69 -5.07 10.56
N PRO A 318 -15.83 -3.77 10.21
CA PRO A 318 -17.10 -3.07 10.34
C PRO A 318 -18.20 -3.78 9.56
N ASN A 319 -19.37 -3.92 10.19
CA ASN A 319 -20.56 -4.43 9.54
C ASN A 319 -21.43 -3.25 9.07
N PRO A 320 -21.67 -3.07 7.76
CA PRO A 320 -22.51 -1.99 7.24
C PRO A 320 -23.96 -2.00 7.76
N GLN A 321 -24.45 -3.16 8.23
CA GLN A 321 -25.79 -3.28 8.82
C GLN A 321 -25.82 -2.91 10.31
N ASP A 322 -24.66 -2.84 10.96
CA ASP A 322 -24.53 -2.43 12.35
C ASP A 322 -24.36 -0.91 12.43
N THR A 323 -25.33 -0.23 13.03
CA THR A 323 -25.31 1.24 13.21
C THR A 323 -24.16 1.72 14.08
N THR A 324 -23.59 0.83 14.91
CA THR A 324 -22.41 1.13 15.72
C THR A 324 -21.10 0.96 14.94
N ASN A 325 -21.13 0.38 13.74
CA ASN A 325 -20.01 0.26 12.81
C ASN A 325 -18.68 -0.16 13.50
N ARG A 326 -18.76 -1.17 14.37
CA ARG A 326 -17.64 -1.58 15.23
C ARG A 326 -16.54 -2.23 14.40
N SER A 327 -15.31 -1.84 14.65
CA SER A 327 -14.14 -2.57 14.17
C SER A 327 -13.16 -2.82 15.30
N LEU A 328 -12.53 -4.00 15.28
CA LEU A 328 -11.52 -4.39 16.26
C LEU A 328 -10.37 -5.03 15.49
N ARG A 329 -9.14 -4.67 15.82
CA ARG A 329 -7.94 -5.30 15.30
C ARG A 329 -6.98 -5.58 16.44
N PHE A 330 -6.31 -6.72 16.37
CA PHE A 330 -5.27 -7.11 17.29
C PHE A 330 -4.18 -7.83 16.52
N ALA A 331 -2.92 -7.55 16.84
CA ALA A 331 -1.79 -8.30 16.31
C ALA A 331 -0.73 -8.51 17.39
N ALA A 332 -0.14 -9.70 17.38
CA ALA A 332 1.00 -10.07 18.20
C ALA A 332 2.06 -10.70 17.32
N GLU A 333 3.30 -10.22 17.42
CA GLU A 333 4.44 -10.69 16.64
C GLU A 333 5.61 -10.99 17.57
N TYR A 334 6.06 -12.24 17.57
CA TYR A 334 7.21 -12.72 18.30
C TYR A 334 8.38 -12.97 17.35
N ARG A 335 9.59 -12.56 17.75
CA ARG A 335 10.84 -12.85 17.04
C ARG A 335 11.88 -13.38 18.02
N SER A 336 12.51 -14.51 17.70
CA SER A 336 13.60 -15.05 18.52
C SER A 336 14.87 -14.19 18.40
N ASP A 337 15.80 -14.40 19.31
CA ASP A 337 17.11 -13.71 19.38
C ASP A 337 18.03 -13.98 18.19
N ARG A 338 17.73 -14.98 17.38
CA ARG A 338 18.49 -15.37 16.18
C ARG A 338 17.74 -15.13 14.88
N PHE A 339 16.45 -14.78 14.96
CA PHE A 339 15.64 -14.59 13.76
C PHE A 339 16.05 -13.29 13.06
N THR A 340 16.44 -13.43 11.80
CA THR A 340 16.79 -12.30 10.93
C THR A 340 16.13 -12.44 9.56
N THR A 341 16.02 -11.31 8.86
CA THR A 341 15.51 -11.21 7.49
C THR A 341 16.66 -10.91 6.53
N LEU A 342 16.53 -11.25 5.24
CA LEU A 342 17.60 -11.01 4.28
C LEU A 342 17.97 -9.51 4.23
N GLY A 343 19.27 -9.20 4.36
CA GLY A 343 19.79 -7.84 4.33
C GLY A 343 19.77 -7.10 5.67
N ALA A 344 19.19 -7.68 6.73
CA ALA A 344 19.26 -7.11 8.07
C ALA A 344 20.66 -7.29 8.67
N LEU A 345 21.17 -6.25 9.35
CA LEU A 345 22.48 -6.25 10.01
C LEU A 345 22.53 -7.15 11.26
N GLY A 346 21.39 -7.63 11.71
CA GLY A 346 21.26 -8.51 12.87
C GLY A 346 19.79 -8.80 13.19
N PRO A 347 19.54 -9.58 14.25
CA PRO A 347 18.19 -9.86 14.75
C PRO A 347 17.44 -8.58 15.11
N SER A 348 16.11 -8.65 15.08
CA SER A 348 15.26 -7.52 15.48
C SER A 348 15.57 -7.09 16.93
N PRO A 349 15.68 -5.77 17.19
CA PRO A 349 15.89 -5.26 18.54
C PRO A 349 14.69 -5.54 19.46
N ASP A 350 13.51 -5.76 18.88
CA ASP A 350 12.28 -6.08 19.61
C ASP A 350 12.05 -7.61 19.56
N TRP A 351 11.68 -8.21 20.69
CA TRP A 351 11.39 -9.65 20.76
C TRP A 351 9.89 -9.96 20.73
N LEU A 352 9.05 -9.00 21.14
CA LEU A 352 7.60 -9.08 21.07
C LEU A 352 7.01 -7.72 20.72
N THR A 353 6.18 -7.69 19.69
CA THR A 353 5.37 -6.52 19.30
C THR A 353 3.90 -6.88 19.46
N LEU A 354 3.17 -6.06 20.21
CA LEU A 354 1.73 -6.14 20.39
C LEU A 354 1.10 -4.87 19.82
N SER A 355 -0.03 -4.99 19.15
CA SER A 355 -0.82 -3.84 18.71
C SER A 355 -2.30 -4.16 18.75
N GLY A 356 -3.10 -3.12 18.94
CA GLY A 356 -4.54 -3.24 18.91
C GLY A 356 -5.19 -1.91 18.56
N SER A 357 -6.34 -1.99 17.89
CA SER A 357 -7.17 -0.84 17.63
C SER A 357 -8.64 -1.22 17.68
N TYR A 358 -9.45 -0.32 18.19
CA TYR A 358 -10.89 -0.47 18.31
C TYR A 358 -11.54 0.82 17.87
N SER A 359 -12.50 0.74 16.95
CA SER A 359 -13.32 1.88 16.60
C SER A 359 -14.80 1.52 16.65
N GLN A 360 -15.62 2.46 17.07
CA GLN A 360 -17.07 2.31 17.04
C GLN A 360 -17.73 3.68 17.00
N ARG A 361 -18.92 3.72 16.39
CA ARG A 361 -19.86 4.81 16.52
C ARG A 361 -20.65 4.64 17.81
N ILE A 362 -20.55 5.64 18.70
CA ILE A 362 -21.12 5.57 20.05
C ILE A 362 -22.49 6.24 20.14
N PHE A 363 -22.58 7.53 19.83
CA PHE A 363 -23.78 8.35 19.99
C PHE A 363 -23.95 9.26 18.79
N ASP A 364 -25.14 9.31 18.19
CA ASP A 364 -25.40 10.05 16.96
C ASP A 364 -24.29 9.83 15.93
N ASN A 365 -23.76 10.90 15.34
CA ASN A 365 -22.60 10.93 14.44
C ASN A 365 -21.25 11.02 15.15
N THR A 366 -21.12 10.47 16.36
CA THR A 366 -19.87 10.44 17.14
C THR A 366 -19.17 9.10 17.04
N SER A 367 -17.91 9.10 16.61
CA SER A 367 -17.04 7.93 16.51
C SER A 367 -15.95 7.99 17.56
N LEU A 368 -15.77 6.89 18.27
CA LEU A 368 -14.68 6.62 19.20
C LEU A 368 -13.63 5.77 18.49
N ASN A 369 -12.37 6.11 18.68
CA ASN A 369 -11.22 5.34 18.22
C ASN A 369 -10.26 5.17 19.40
N ILE A 370 -9.87 3.94 19.68
CA ILE A 370 -8.88 3.60 20.70
C ILE A 370 -7.85 2.75 20.00
N GLY A 371 -6.58 2.94 20.31
CA GLY A 371 -5.55 2.04 19.81
C GLY A 371 -4.27 2.16 20.61
N GLY A 372 -3.34 1.29 20.28
CA GLY A 372 -2.03 1.32 20.84
C GLY A 372 -1.15 0.21 20.34
N GLY A 373 0.12 0.33 20.67
CA GLY A 373 1.13 -0.67 20.38
C GLY A 373 2.14 -0.71 21.51
N TYR A 374 2.74 -1.87 21.71
CA TYR A 374 3.79 -2.11 22.68
C TYR A 374 4.88 -2.95 22.01
N ARG A 375 6.12 -2.48 22.04
CA ARG A 375 7.30 -3.18 21.53
C ARG A 375 8.25 -3.42 22.68
N LEU A 376 8.44 -4.69 23.01
CA LEU A 376 9.34 -5.12 24.06
C LEU A 376 10.74 -5.25 23.51
N GLY A 377 11.64 -4.40 24.00
CA GLY A 377 13.03 -4.39 23.60
C GLY A 377 13.76 -5.62 24.13
N ARG A 378 14.68 -6.18 23.35
CA ARG A 378 15.51 -7.31 23.76
C ARG A 378 16.66 -6.86 24.66
N ASN A 379 17.38 -5.83 24.21
CA ASN A 379 18.54 -5.26 24.89
C ASN A 379 18.42 -3.74 25.10
N GLY A 380 17.23 -3.18 24.84
CA GLY A 380 16.92 -1.76 24.94
C GLY A 380 15.60 -1.52 25.68
N PRO A 381 15.25 -0.27 25.98
CA PRO A 381 14.01 0.04 26.66
C PRO A 381 12.80 -0.27 25.76
N ASP A 382 11.70 -0.64 26.41
CA ASP A 382 10.43 -0.82 25.72
C ASP A 382 9.92 0.49 25.13
N SER A 383 9.21 0.39 24.02
CA SER A 383 8.48 1.51 23.42
C SER A 383 7.00 1.17 23.36
N TYR A 384 6.16 2.18 23.56
CA TYR A 384 4.72 2.01 23.48
C TYR A 384 4.06 3.25 22.91
N THR A 385 2.86 3.07 22.36
CA THR A 385 1.98 4.16 21.96
C THR A 385 0.56 3.80 22.37
N ALA A 386 -0.20 4.80 22.81
CA ALA A 386 -1.60 4.71 23.12
C ALA A 386 -2.30 5.92 22.48
N ASN A 387 -3.39 5.67 21.77
CA ASN A 387 -4.19 6.70 21.14
C ASN A 387 -5.66 6.59 21.57
N LEU A 388 -6.26 7.74 21.83
CA LEU A 388 -7.67 7.90 22.10
C LEU A 388 -8.19 9.04 21.22
N GLY A 389 -9.16 8.75 20.37
CA GLY A 389 -9.77 9.67 19.43
C GLY A 389 -11.28 9.71 19.57
N LEU A 390 -11.85 10.89 19.55
CA LEU A 390 -13.28 11.13 19.46
C LEU A 390 -13.53 12.08 18.30
N SER A 391 -14.36 11.69 17.34
CA SER A 391 -14.79 12.58 16.26
C SER A 391 -16.31 12.65 16.23
N ARG A 392 -16.86 13.82 15.90
CA ARG A 392 -18.31 14.01 15.76
C ARG A 392 -18.60 14.85 14.53
N SER A 393 -19.54 14.40 13.71
CA SER A 393 -20.19 15.26 12.72
C SER A 393 -21.46 15.86 13.32
N PHE A 394 -21.61 17.18 13.21
CA PHE A 394 -22.74 17.93 13.75
C PHE A 394 -23.82 18.21 12.69
N GLY A 395 -23.64 17.74 11.45
CA GLY A 395 -24.48 18.09 10.32
C GLY A 395 -24.09 19.45 9.71
N ASN A 396 -24.71 19.83 8.58
CA ASN A 396 -24.44 21.09 7.85
C ASN A 396 -22.95 21.32 7.51
N GLY A 397 -22.21 20.21 7.33
CA GLY A 397 -20.78 20.21 7.03
C GLY A 397 -19.86 20.56 8.20
N LEU A 398 -20.39 20.71 9.43
CA LEU A 398 -19.59 20.90 10.65
C LEU A 398 -19.17 19.54 11.24
N SER A 399 -17.90 19.41 11.57
CA SER A 399 -17.31 18.27 12.29
C SER A 399 -16.22 18.74 13.24
N GLY A 400 -16.00 17.96 14.30
CA GLY A 400 -14.90 18.17 15.23
C GLY A 400 -14.27 16.84 15.61
N SER A 401 -13.01 16.89 16.00
CA SER A 401 -12.25 15.74 16.47
C SER A 401 -11.30 16.12 17.60
N VAL A 402 -11.18 15.24 18.56
CA VAL A 402 -10.22 15.31 19.66
C VAL A 402 -9.40 14.04 19.60
N ASN A 403 -8.08 14.14 19.52
CA ASN A 403 -7.19 12.99 19.55
C ASN A 403 -6.12 13.23 20.61
N ILE A 404 -5.90 12.24 21.47
CA ILE A 404 -4.85 12.22 22.47
C ILE A 404 -3.95 11.04 22.13
N ASN A 405 -2.66 11.29 21.96
CA ASN A 405 -1.64 10.27 21.78
C ASN A 405 -0.63 10.38 22.92
N HIS A 406 -0.31 9.26 23.54
CA HIS A 406 0.76 9.14 24.51
C HIS A 406 1.73 8.08 23.99
N SER A 407 3.02 8.40 23.95
CA SER A 407 4.02 7.48 23.43
C SER A 407 5.32 7.55 24.20
N ARG A 408 6.01 6.42 24.25
CA ARG A 408 7.39 6.32 24.72
C ARG A 408 8.24 5.76 23.61
N ASN A 409 9.31 6.46 23.26
CA ASN A 409 10.22 6.01 22.22
C ASN A 409 11.27 5.01 22.74
N GLN A 410 12.03 4.38 21.84
CA GLN A 410 13.13 3.45 22.18
C GLN A 410 14.35 4.13 22.84
N GLN A 411 14.30 5.45 23.06
CA GLN A 411 15.28 6.19 23.88
C GLN A 411 14.75 6.43 25.30
N GLY A 412 13.56 5.92 25.63
CA GLY A 412 12.93 6.02 26.93
C GLY A 412 12.24 7.36 27.20
N GLN A 413 12.12 8.25 26.21
CA GLN A 413 11.46 9.55 26.33
C GLN A 413 9.96 9.41 26.11
N ASP A 414 9.19 9.97 27.04
CA ASP A 414 7.73 10.03 26.96
C ASP A 414 7.28 11.34 26.31
N GLU A 415 6.27 11.25 25.45
CA GLU A 415 5.63 12.38 24.82
C GLU A 415 4.11 12.20 24.82
N THR A 416 3.39 13.24 25.25
CA THR A 416 1.93 13.30 25.17
C THR A 416 1.55 14.42 24.23
N ARG A 417 0.76 14.09 23.20
CA ARG A 417 0.21 15.04 22.25
C ARG A 417 -1.31 15.04 22.31
N ALA A 418 -1.90 16.22 22.37
CA ALA A 418 -3.32 16.43 22.22
C ALA A 418 -3.58 17.25 20.96
N PHE A 419 -4.51 16.79 20.13
CA PHE A 419 -4.97 17.45 18.92
C PHE A 419 -6.46 17.74 19.05
N LEU A 420 -6.84 18.97 18.74
CA LEU A 420 -8.24 19.37 18.57
C LEU A 420 -8.40 19.94 17.16
N GLY A 421 -9.26 19.32 16.38
CA GLY A 421 -9.62 19.76 15.04
C GLY A 421 -11.10 20.11 14.98
N LEU A 422 -11.44 21.20 14.32
CA LEU A 422 -12.81 21.61 14.03
C LEU A 422 -12.87 22.08 12.59
N SER A 423 -13.73 21.48 11.79
CA SER A 423 -13.88 21.81 10.37
C SER A 423 -15.34 22.06 10.04
N TRP A 424 -15.63 23.14 9.32
CA TRP A 424 -16.95 23.49 8.84
C TRP A 424 -16.93 23.75 7.34
N LEU A 425 -17.49 22.81 6.58
CA LEU A 425 -17.66 22.91 5.13
C LEU A 425 -19.07 23.41 4.79
N MET A 426 -19.18 24.69 4.43
CA MET A 426 -20.44 25.32 4.04
C MET A 426 -20.76 25.00 2.57
N SER A 427 -21.42 23.85 2.34
CA SER A 427 -21.67 23.33 0.98
C SER A 427 -22.45 24.29 0.08
N GLN A 428 -23.36 25.08 0.64
CA GLN A 428 -24.15 26.06 -0.12
C GLN A 428 -23.34 27.28 -0.58
N GLN A 429 -22.20 27.58 0.06
CA GLN A 429 -21.37 28.75 -0.25
C GLN A 429 -19.97 28.37 -0.75
N ARG A 430 -19.65 27.07 -0.86
CA ARG A 430 -18.31 26.54 -1.17
C ARG A 430 -17.18 27.14 -0.32
N GLN A 431 -17.48 27.45 0.93
CA GLN A 431 -16.52 27.96 1.91
C GLN A 431 -16.19 26.85 2.92
N SER A 432 -14.95 26.81 3.40
CA SER A 432 -14.52 25.96 4.50
C SER A 432 -13.89 26.80 5.59
N ILE A 433 -14.15 26.46 6.85
CA ILE A 433 -13.43 26.98 8.02
C ILE A 433 -12.82 25.78 8.72
N SER A 434 -11.52 25.82 9.03
CA SER A 434 -10.85 24.77 9.80
C SER A 434 -10.04 25.40 10.93
N LEU A 435 -10.12 24.82 12.12
CA LEU A 435 -9.35 25.21 13.30
C LEU A 435 -8.70 23.95 13.85
N ASN A 436 -7.38 23.90 13.78
CA ASN A 436 -6.58 22.80 14.29
C ASN A 436 -5.61 23.34 15.34
N THR A 437 -5.57 22.71 16.51
CA THR A 437 -4.61 23.03 17.57
C THR A 437 -3.96 21.76 18.08
N THR A 438 -2.64 21.79 18.23
CA THR A 438 -1.85 20.69 18.76
C THR A 438 -1.10 21.19 19.99
N ALA A 439 -1.11 20.41 21.07
CA ALA A 439 -0.29 20.64 22.25
C ALA A 439 0.60 19.42 22.47
N SER A 440 1.90 19.62 22.73
CA SER A 440 2.85 18.56 23.05
C SER A 440 3.48 18.79 24.43
N SER A 441 3.76 17.73 25.16
CA SER A 441 4.45 17.79 26.47
C SER A 441 5.94 18.07 26.38
N THR A 442 6.56 17.88 25.21
CA THR A 442 8.01 18.09 24.96
C THR A 442 8.32 19.44 24.35
N GLU A 443 7.33 20.16 23.82
CA GLU A 443 7.48 21.55 23.41
C GLU A 443 7.18 22.45 24.62
N THR A 444 8.21 23.11 25.14
CA THR A 444 8.07 24.24 26.07
C THR A 444 7.02 25.18 25.49
N MET A 445 5.96 25.50 26.25
CA MET A 445 4.85 26.39 25.85
C MET A 445 5.35 27.69 25.17
N SER A 446 5.59 27.65 23.86
CA SER A 446 5.93 28.80 23.04
C SER A 446 4.72 29.11 22.17
N SER A 447 3.71 29.69 22.83
CA SER A 447 2.51 30.27 22.23
C SER A 447 1.57 29.23 21.58
N PRO A 448 0.24 29.33 21.78
CA PRO A 448 -0.68 28.66 20.86
C PRO A 448 -0.36 29.18 19.45
N SER A 449 0.15 28.33 18.57
CA SER A 449 0.17 28.63 17.14
C SER A 449 -1.24 28.46 16.62
N SER A 450 -2.09 29.45 16.89
CA SER A 450 -3.35 29.64 16.17
C SER A 450 -3.03 30.02 14.73
N ASN A 451 -2.67 29.02 13.91
CA ASN A 451 -2.40 29.21 12.50
C ASN A 451 -3.60 28.81 11.63
N LEU A 452 -4.01 29.78 10.84
CA LEU A 452 -4.93 29.78 9.69
C LEU A 452 -6.44 29.73 9.95
N PHE A 453 -7.02 30.93 10.03
CA PHE A 453 -8.35 31.21 9.50
C PHE A 453 -8.25 31.23 7.97
N CYS A 454 -8.46 30.10 7.30
CA CYS A 454 -8.53 30.06 5.83
C CYS A 454 -10.00 30.06 5.40
N VAL A 455 -10.50 31.20 4.90
CA VAL A 455 -11.74 31.23 4.12
C VAL A 455 -11.36 30.99 2.66
N GLY A 456 -11.51 29.75 2.19
CA GLY A 456 -11.34 29.42 0.78
C GLY A 456 -12.56 29.88 -0.02
N PHE A 457 -12.38 30.82 -0.95
CA PHE A 457 -13.35 31.10 -2.01
C PHE A 457 -12.86 30.40 -3.29
N PRO A 458 -13.60 29.45 -3.88
CA PRO A 458 -13.25 28.97 -5.20
C PRO A 458 -13.49 30.09 -6.21
N GLY A 459 -12.41 30.48 -6.91
CA GLY A 459 -12.44 31.52 -7.93
C GLY A 459 -13.57 31.28 -8.94
N GLN A 460 -14.40 32.31 -9.12
CA GLN A 460 -15.33 32.37 -10.23
C GLN A 460 -14.53 32.32 -11.54
N ARG A 461 -14.85 31.36 -12.41
CA ARG A 461 -14.53 31.50 -13.83
C ARG A 461 -15.29 32.74 -14.33
N PRO A 462 -14.64 33.75 -14.94
CA PRO A 462 -15.39 34.74 -15.68
C PRO A 462 -16.04 34.05 -16.87
N SER A 463 -17.36 34.12 -16.93
CA SER A 463 -18.14 33.90 -18.14
C SER A 463 -17.66 34.89 -19.20
N ALA A 464 -16.98 34.39 -20.22
CA ALA A 464 -16.75 35.14 -21.44
C ALA A 464 -18.05 35.17 -22.25
N ILE A 465 -18.49 36.40 -22.55
CA ILE A 465 -19.33 36.73 -23.70
C ILE A 465 -18.46 36.63 -24.95
#